data_AF-A0A225SPH5-F1
#
_entry.id   AF-A0A225SPH5-F1
#
_cell.length_a   1.000
_cell.length_b   1.000
_cell.length_c   1.000
_cell.angle_alpha   90.00
_cell.angle_beta   90.00
_cell.angle_gamma   90.00
#
_symmetry.space_group_name_H-M   'P 1'
#
loop_
_entity.id
_entity.type
_entity.pdbx_description
1 polymer ?
#
loop_
_entity_poly.entity_id
_entity_poly.type
_entity_poly.pdbx_seq_one_letter_code
_entity_poly.pdbx_strand_id
1 'polypeptide(L)'
;MGDVLQLLDRDQVTGASQYEIDITPEQKSYFSSLGVSVNSLRLPSNLFIWATMNNADQGVFPLDTAFRRRWNYVYKGYTEVCGYPAENCRIEYGGLYYNWDQFRGVLNNHLVEQGIHEDKLIGPYFLTEQQLANSEAVLQKLFLYLWDDVLRFRQETLFLAKSFSGVSRDWKDGKGSPLTGLFNSALSKAIQEQSDAEDPILAPEET
;
A
#
# COMPACT_ATOMS: atom_id res chain seq x y z
N MET A 1 -29.02 -8.38 -14.42
CA MET A 1 -27.72 -7.93 -13.88
C MET A 1 -27.65 -8.08 -12.36
N GLY A 2 -28.72 -7.77 -11.61
CA GLY A 2 -28.76 -7.91 -10.15
C GLY A 2 -28.74 -9.36 -9.63
N ASP A 3 -29.33 -10.31 -10.34
CA ASP A 3 -29.46 -11.70 -9.86
C ASP A 3 -28.10 -12.40 -9.71
N VAL A 4 -27.15 -12.11 -10.61
CA VAL A 4 -25.78 -12.64 -10.52
C VAL A 4 -25.09 -12.24 -9.22
N LEU A 5 -25.41 -11.07 -8.65
CA LEU A 5 -24.82 -10.65 -7.38
C LEU A 5 -25.30 -11.50 -6.20
N GLN A 6 -26.50 -12.09 -6.28
CA GLN A 6 -27.02 -12.97 -5.24
C GLN A 6 -26.18 -14.24 -5.10
N LEU A 7 -25.52 -14.68 -6.18
CA LEU A 7 -24.62 -15.83 -6.13
C LEU A 7 -23.40 -15.58 -5.25
N LEU A 8 -23.02 -14.32 -5.01
CA LEU A 8 -21.89 -13.97 -4.16
C LEU A 8 -22.22 -14.04 -2.67
N ASP A 9 -23.51 -14.06 -2.29
CA ASP A 9 -23.90 -14.32 -0.90
C ASP A 9 -23.56 -15.78 -0.57
N ARG A 10 -22.72 -16.04 0.44
CA ARG A 10 -22.21 -17.37 0.78
C ARG A 10 -22.89 -17.93 2.02
N ASP A 11 -23.30 -19.19 1.94
CA ASP A 11 -23.81 -19.94 3.08
C ASP A 11 -22.67 -20.20 4.08
N GLN A 12 -22.90 -19.87 5.36
CA GLN A 12 -21.85 -19.92 6.39
C GLN A 12 -21.41 -21.34 6.75
N VAL A 13 -22.24 -22.36 6.50
CA VAL A 13 -21.96 -23.75 6.88
C VAL A 13 -21.29 -24.51 5.75
N THR A 14 -21.89 -24.45 4.56
CA THR A 14 -21.44 -25.21 3.38
C THR A 14 -20.41 -24.45 2.57
N GLY A 15 -20.38 -23.12 2.67
CA GLY A 15 -19.51 -22.25 1.90
C GLY A 15 -19.96 -22.02 0.46
N ALA A 16 -21.04 -22.65 -0.04
CA ALA A 16 -21.59 -22.44 -1.39
C ALA A 16 -22.45 -21.15 -1.46
N SER A 17 -22.94 -20.74 -2.65
CA SER A 17 -23.88 -19.61 -2.73
C SER A 17 -25.11 -19.87 -1.88
N GLN A 18 -25.61 -18.89 -1.14
CA GLN A 18 -26.84 -19.01 -0.37
C GLN A 18 -28.06 -19.10 -1.28
N TYR A 19 -28.04 -18.36 -2.38
CA TYR A 19 -29.11 -18.32 -3.38
C TYR A 19 -28.65 -18.98 -4.68
N GLU A 20 -29.63 -19.46 -5.44
CA GLU A 20 -29.46 -19.92 -6.81
C GLU A 20 -30.13 -18.92 -7.75
N ILE A 21 -29.66 -18.84 -8.99
CA ILE A 21 -30.31 -18.04 -10.03
C ILE A 21 -30.87 -18.95 -11.11
N ASP A 22 -32.04 -18.60 -11.63
CA ASP A 22 -32.59 -19.29 -12.79
C ASP A 22 -31.74 -19.02 -14.03
N ILE A 23 -31.57 -20.04 -14.86
CA ILE A 23 -30.84 -19.90 -16.11
C ILE A 23 -31.75 -19.44 -17.25
N THR A 24 -31.21 -18.67 -18.18
CA THR A 24 -31.94 -18.28 -19.39
C THR A 24 -32.13 -19.49 -20.33
N PRO A 25 -33.12 -19.47 -21.23
CA PRO A 25 -33.30 -20.52 -22.24
C PRO A 25 -32.05 -20.78 -23.10
N GLU A 26 -31.28 -19.73 -23.38
CA GLU A 26 -30.01 -19.81 -24.12
C GLU A 26 -28.96 -20.57 -23.31
N GLN A 27 -28.79 -20.24 -22.03
CA GLN A 27 -27.88 -20.95 -21.12
C GLN A 27 -28.30 -22.43 -20.96
N LYS A 28 -29.60 -22.70 -20.83
CA LYS A 28 -30.14 -24.06 -20.76
C LYS A 28 -29.82 -24.87 -22.02
N SER A 29 -29.97 -24.25 -23.19
CA SER A 29 -29.65 -24.86 -24.48
C SER A 29 -28.15 -25.15 -24.59
N TYR A 30 -27.32 -24.21 -24.14
CA TYR A 30 -25.87 -24.37 -24.09
C TYR A 30 -25.45 -25.52 -23.17
N PHE A 31 -25.91 -25.57 -21.93
CA PHE A 31 -25.59 -26.69 -21.02
C PHE A 31 -26.11 -28.03 -21.55
N SER A 32 -27.30 -28.05 -22.15
CA SER A 32 -27.84 -29.26 -22.78
C SER A 32 -26.95 -29.74 -23.94
N SER A 33 -26.37 -28.82 -24.72
CA SER A 33 -25.41 -29.17 -25.79
C SER A 33 -24.12 -29.80 -25.25
N LEU A 34 -23.78 -29.54 -23.97
CA LEU A 34 -22.68 -30.17 -23.24
C LEU A 34 -23.10 -31.46 -22.52
N GLY A 35 -24.35 -31.91 -22.68
CA GLY A 35 -24.90 -33.08 -21.97
C GLY A 35 -25.27 -32.81 -20.51
N VAL A 36 -25.36 -31.55 -20.09
CA VAL A 36 -25.66 -31.14 -18.71
C VAL A 36 -27.08 -30.59 -18.64
N SER A 37 -27.93 -31.22 -17.81
CA SER A 37 -29.28 -30.74 -17.54
C SER A 37 -29.31 -29.96 -16.23
N VAL A 38 -29.46 -28.64 -16.32
CA VAL A 38 -29.56 -27.72 -15.19
C VAL A 38 -30.73 -26.77 -15.40
N ASN A 39 -31.34 -26.31 -14.31
CA ASN A 39 -32.41 -25.30 -14.33
C ASN A 39 -32.01 -24.03 -13.56
N SER A 40 -31.03 -24.14 -12.67
CA SER A 40 -30.49 -23.04 -11.88
C SER A 40 -28.96 -23.11 -11.84
N LEU A 41 -28.34 -21.99 -11.48
CA LEU A 41 -26.91 -21.89 -11.22
C LEU A 41 -26.65 -21.55 -9.76
N ARG A 42 -25.57 -22.13 -9.24
CA ARG A 42 -25.06 -21.90 -7.89
C ARG A 42 -23.53 -21.90 -7.93
N LEU A 43 -22.86 -21.02 -7.20
CA LEU A 43 -21.41 -21.09 -7.08
C LEU A 43 -21.04 -22.13 -6.01
N PRO A 44 -20.16 -23.09 -6.32
CA PRO A 44 -19.82 -24.19 -5.41
C PRO A 44 -18.94 -23.71 -4.26
N SER A 45 -18.88 -24.47 -3.17
CA SER A 45 -18.16 -24.11 -1.94
C SER A 45 -16.64 -24.02 -2.09
N ASN A 46 -16.08 -24.69 -3.08
CA ASN A 46 -14.65 -24.67 -3.42
C ASN A 46 -14.25 -23.52 -4.35
N LEU A 47 -15.17 -22.62 -4.72
CA LEU A 47 -14.86 -21.40 -5.47
C LEU A 47 -14.53 -20.26 -4.50
N PHE A 48 -13.32 -19.71 -4.64
CA PHE A 48 -12.88 -18.51 -3.92
C PHE A 48 -12.57 -17.40 -4.91
N ILE A 49 -12.93 -16.17 -4.56
CA ILE A 49 -12.65 -14.99 -5.36
C ILE A 49 -11.86 -14.01 -4.50
N TRP A 50 -10.62 -13.74 -4.90
CA TRP A 50 -9.80 -12.69 -4.34
C TRP A 50 -9.59 -11.61 -5.40
N ALA A 51 -9.72 -10.36 -4.99
CA ALA A 51 -9.52 -9.21 -5.84
C ALA A 51 -8.79 -8.12 -5.07
N THR A 52 -8.02 -7.30 -5.78
CA THR A 52 -7.42 -6.08 -5.26
C THR A 52 -8.14 -4.88 -5.88
N MET A 53 -8.25 -3.80 -5.13
CA MET A 53 -8.89 -2.57 -5.58
C MET A 53 -8.10 -1.40 -5.06
N ASN A 54 -7.69 -0.51 -5.96
CA ASN A 54 -7.06 0.74 -5.59
C ASN A 54 -8.14 1.79 -5.31
N ASN A 55 -8.32 2.17 -4.06
CA ASN A 55 -9.35 3.16 -3.67
C ASN A 55 -9.06 4.58 -4.17
N ALA A 56 -7.83 4.87 -4.59
CA ALA A 56 -7.45 6.18 -5.11
C ALA A 56 -7.94 6.43 -6.56
N ASP A 57 -8.25 5.37 -7.31
CA ASP A 57 -8.59 5.50 -8.72
C ASP A 57 -10.03 6.00 -8.90
N GLN A 58 -10.20 7.10 -9.64
CA GLN A 58 -11.50 7.73 -9.91
C GLN A 58 -12.51 6.78 -10.60
N GLY A 59 -12.05 5.68 -11.21
CA GLY A 59 -12.90 4.65 -11.82
C GLY A 59 -13.65 3.76 -10.82
N VAL A 60 -13.28 3.79 -9.53
CA VAL A 60 -13.89 2.98 -8.46
C VAL A 60 -15.16 3.63 -7.89
N PHE A 61 -15.41 4.90 -8.22
CA PHE A 61 -16.46 5.71 -7.58
C PHE A 61 -17.92 5.40 -7.95
N PRO A 62 -18.25 4.59 -8.96
CA PRO A 62 -19.60 4.03 -9.07
C PRO A 62 -19.63 2.51 -8.84
N LEU A 63 -18.84 1.97 -7.90
CA LEU A 63 -19.11 0.61 -7.44
C LEU A 63 -20.43 0.57 -6.65
N ASP A 64 -21.34 -0.26 -7.13
CA ASP A 64 -22.66 -0.47 -6.53
C ASP A 64 -22.53 -0.92 -5.07
N THR A 65 -23.34 -0.32 -4.19
CA THR A 65 -23.29 -0.61 -2.75
C THR A 65 -23.66 -2.05 -2.42
N ALA A 66 -24.53 -2.70 -3.20
CA ALA A 66 -24.92 -4.09 -3.02
C ALA A 66 -23.81 -5.04 -3.50
N PHE A 67 -23.01 -4.66 -4.50
CA PHE A 67 -21.79 -5.39 -4.82
C PHE A 67 -20.81 -5.34 -3.65
N ARG A 68 -20.52 -4.14 -3.12
CA ARG A 68 -19.54 -3.99 -2.03
C ARG A 68 -19.89 -4.81 -0.79
N ARG A 69 -21.14 -4.81 -0.35
CA ARG A 69 -21.58 -5.54 0.87
C ARG A 69 -21.31 -7.05 0.85
N ARG A 70 -21.02 -7.64 -0.31
CA ARG A 70 -20.78 -9.09 -0.48
C ARG A 70 -19.31 -9.48 -0.45
N TRP A 71 -18.42 -8.50 -0.34
CA TRP A 71 -16.99 -8.73 -0.19
C TRP A 71 -16.57 -8.54 1.26
N ASN A 72 -15.67 -9.42 1.71
CA ASN A 72 -14.90 -9.17 2.93
C ASN A 72 -13.72 -8.28 2.57
N TYR A 73 -13.70 -7.06 3.11
CA TYR A 73 -12.64 -6.09 2.85
C TYR A 73 -11.51 -6.24 3.86
N VAL A 74 -10.29 -6.31 3.33
CA VAL A 74 -9.07 -6.07 4.11
C VAL A 74 -8.48 -4.77 3.59
N TYR A 75 -8.54 -3.73 4.42
CA TYR A 75 -7.92 -2.46 4.10
C TYR A 75 -6.39 -2.60 4.20
N LYS A 76 -5.69 -2.12 3.18
CA LYS A 76 -4.24 -2.09 3.08
C LYS A 76 -3.79 -0.66 2.87
N GLY A 77 -3.39 -0.03 3.97
CA GLY A 77 -3.01 1.39 4.00
C GLY A 77 -1.50 1.59 3.87
N TYR A 78 -1.10 2.86 3.85
CA TYR A 78 0.31 3.24 3.79
C TYR A 78 1.13 2.82 5.02
N THR A 79 0.53 2.44 6.14
CA THR A 79 1.25 2.02 7.36
C THR A 79 1.65 0.55 7.36
N GLU A 80 1.25 -0.24 6.36
CA GLU A 80 1.65 -1.64 6.22
C GLU A 80 3.17 -1.78 6.14
N VAL A 81 3.73 -2.78 6.81
CA VAL A 81 5.18 -3.05 6.84
C VAL A 81 5.65 -3.51 5.46
N CYS A 82 6.82 -3.06 5.05
CA CYS A 82 7.44 -3.50 3.81
C CYS A 82 7.93 -4.95 3.97
N GLY A 83 7.46 -5.84 3.09
CA GLY A 83 7.77 -7.27 3.15
C GLY A 83 9.13 -7.67 2.56
N TYR A 84 10.00 -6.72 2.24
CA TYR A 84 11.35 -7.04 1.75
C TYR A 84 12.24 -7.57 2.88
N PRO A 85 13.27 -8.38 2.58
CA PRO A 85 14.28 -8.76 3.55
C PRO A 85 14.93 -7.53 4.21
N ALA A 86 15.24 -7.61 5.51
CA ALA A 86 15.70 -6.48 6.31
C ALA A 86 16.97 -5.80 5.72
N GLU A 87 17.87 -6.59 5.15
CA GLU A 87 19.10 -6.14 4.49
C GLU A 87 18.87 -5.32 3.21
N ASN A 88 17.74 -5.52 2.55
CA ASN A 88 17.33 -4.85 1.32
C ASN A 88 16.27 -3.77 1.56
N CYS A 89 15.63 -3.78 2.72
CA CYS A 89 14.61 -2.82 3.15
C CYS A 89 15.24 -1.57 3.79
N ARG A 90 16.20 -0.95 3.10
CA ARG A 90 16.93 0.22 3.61
C ARG A 90 17.26 1.25 2.54
N ILE A 91 17.35 2.51 2.95
CA ILE A 91 17.67 3.67 2.11
C ILE A 91 18.90 4.38 2.65
N GLU A 92 19.83 4.77 1.78
CA GLU A 92 20.96 5.63 2.13
C GLU A 92 20.54 7.10 2.05
N TYR A 93 20.67 7.83 3.15
CA TYR A 93 20.30 9.25 3.25
C TYR A 93 21.29 9.99 4.16
N GLY A 94 21.83 11.13 3.74
CA GLY A 94 22.84 11.85 4.53
C GLY A 94 24.08 11.01 4.87
N GLY A 95 24.39 9.98 4.08
CA GLY A 95 25.51 9.07 4.31
C GLY A 95 25.27 7.99 5.38
N LEU A 96 24.03 7.83 5.85
CA LEU A 96 23.62 6.79 6.79
C LEU A 96 22.55 5.91 6.16
N TYR A 97 22.47 4.64 6.58
CA TYR A 97 21.40 3.74 6.18
C TYR A 97 20.26 3.76 7.19
N TYR A 98 19.04 3.92 6.70
CA TYR A 98 17.81 3.89 7.49
C TYR A 98 16.95 2.72 7.02
N ASN A 99 16.23 2.07 7.93
CA ASN A 99 15.18 1.15 7.53
C ASN A 99 14.12 1.93 6.72
N TRP A 100 13.64 1.32 5.64
CA TRP A 100 12.73 1.98 4.72
C TRP A 100 11.39 2.35 5.36
N ASP A 101 10.84 1.48 6.22
CA ASP A 101 9.58 1.74 6.93
C ASP A 101 9.69 2.90 7.90
N GLN A 102 10.84 3.04 8.59
CA GLN A 102 11.10 4.20 9.43
C GLN A 102 11.15 5.48 8.61
N PHE A 103 11.95 5.48 7.54
CA PHE A 103 12.14 6.67 6.70
C PHE A 103 10.82 7.14 6.10
N ARG A 104 10.08 6.24 5.46
CA ARG A 104 8.77 6.58 4.86
C ARG A 104 7.72 6.87 5.93
N GLY A 105 7.82 6.30 7.13
CA GLY A 105 6.94 6.60 8.25
C GLY A 105 7.06 8.05 8.70
N VAL A 106 8.29 8.53 8.92
CA VAL A 106 8.56 9.95 9.25
C VAL A 106 8.11 10.86 8.10
N LEU A 107 8.37 10.46 6.86
CA LEU A 107 7.93 11.19 5.68
C LEU A 107 6.39 11.30 5.62
N ASN A 108 5.68 10.18 5.75
CA ASN A 108 4.23 10.15 5.68
C ASN A 108 3.59 10.93 6.83
N ASN A 109 4.16 10.88 8.04
CA ASN A 109 3.69 11.71 9.16
C ASN A 109 3.78 13.20 8.82
N HIS A 110 4.91 13.65 8.26
CA HIS A 110 5.05 15.02 7.78
C HIS A 110 4.00 15.36 6.69
N LEU A 111 3.78 14.47 5.72
CA LEU A 111 2.79 14.70 4.66
C LEU A 111 1.36 14.81 5.21
N VAL A 112 0.99 13.96 6.17
CA VAL A 112 -0.32 14.01 6.85
C VAL A 112 -0.50 15.32 7.61
N GLU A 113 0.54 15.82 8.30
CA GLU A 113 0.51 17.13 8.96
C GLU A 113 0.32 18.28 7.96
N GLN A 114 0.82 18.13 6.73
CA GLN A 114 0.54 19.07 5.64
C GLN A 114 -0.88 18.87 5.05
N GLY A 115 -1.68 17.94 5.53
CA GLY A 115 -3.01 17.64 4.98
C GLY A 115 -2.95 17.00 3.59
N ILE A 116 -1.88 16.27 3.27
CA ILE A 116 -1.84 15.41 2.09
C ILE A 116 -2.79 14.24 2.30
N HIS A 117 -3.61 13.97 1.28
CA HIS A 117 -4.54 12.86 1.30
C HIS A 117 -3.81 11.52 1.17
N GLU A 118 -4.38 10.46 1.77
CA GLU A 118 -3.73 9.17 1.91
C GLU A 118 -3.27 8.55 0.58
N ASP A 119 -4.03 8.74 -0.48
CA ASP A 119 -3.73 8.25 -1.83
C ASP A 119 -2.37 8.70 -2.39
N LYS A 120 -1.82 9.79 -1.83
CA LYS A 120 -0.51 10.34 -2.20
C LYS A 120 0.60 10.01 -1.22
N LEU A 121 0.32 9.22 -0.19
CA LEU A 121 1.32 8.79 0.78
C LEU A 121 2.15 7.64 0.23
N ILE A 122 3.34 7.48 0.82
CA ILE A 122 4.35 6.53 0.36
C ILE A 122 4.06 5.15 0.95
N GLY A 123 3.53 4.26 0.12
CA GLY A 123 3.31 2.86 0.48
C GLY A 123 4.60 2.06 0.65
N PRO A 124 4.52 0.88 1.30
CA PRO A 124 5.68 0.02 1.56
C PRO A 124 6.47 -0.39 0.31
N TYR A 125 5.77 -0.57 -0.81
CA TYR A 125 6.35 -1.05 -2.08
C TYR A 125 6.53 0.06 -3.13
N PHE A 126 6.52 1.33 -2.71
CA PHE A 126 6.69 2.47 -3.63
C PHE A 126 8.01 2.39 -4.42
N LEU A 127 9.08 1.91 -3.77
CA LEU A 127 10.34 1.54 -4.42
C LEU A 127 10.52 0.01 -4.37
N THR A 128 11.15 -0.55 -5.40
CA THR A 128 11.64 -1.93 -5.37
C THR A 128 12.93 -2.04 -4.55
N GLU A 129 13.30 -3.25 -4.13
CA GLU A 129 14.59 -3.51 -3.44
C GLU A 129 15.79 -2.92 -4.20
N GLN A 130 15.83 -3.12 -5.52
CA GLN A 130 16.89 -2.59 -6.39
C GLN A 130 16.88 -1.05 -6.47
N GLN A 131 15.70 -0.43 -6.34
CA GLN A 131 15.56 1.03 -6.38
C GLN A 131 15.92 1.66 -5.05
N LEU A 132 15.65 1.00 -3.92
CA LEU A 132 16.10 1.43 -2.60
C LEU A 132 17.63 1.48 -2.51
N ALA A 133 18.30 0.50 -3.11
CA ALA A 133 19.77 0.44 -3.18
C ALA A 133 20.39 1.38 -4.24
N ASN A 134 19.58 2.08 -5.04
CA ASN A 134 20.05 2.95 -6.11
C ASN A 134 19.65 4.40 -5.83
N SER A 135 20.63 5.21 -5.43
CA SER A 135 20.42 6.61 -5.06
C SER A 135 19.83 7.46 -6.19
N GLU A 136 20.16 7.17 -7.45
CA GLU A 136 19.55 7.85 -8.60
C GLU A 136 18.08 7.47 -8.76
N ALA A 137 17.73 6.19 -8.54
CA ALA A 137 16.34 5.75 -8.56
C ALA A 137 15.52 6.40 -7.43
N VAL A 138 16.10 6.55 -6.23
CA VAL A 138 15.48 7.30 -5.13
C VAL A 138 15.22 8.75 -5.53
N LEU A 139 16.21 9.44 -6.12
CA LEU A 139 16.05 10.82 -6.57
C LEU A 139 14.95 10.96 -7.63
N GLN A 140 15.02 10.15 -8.68
CA GLN A 140 14.14 10.23 -9.85
C GLN A 140 12.72 9.73 -9.59
N LYS A 141 12.53 8.85 -8.60
CA LYS A 141 11.20 8.32 -8.27
C LYS A 141 10.62 8.95 -7.03
N LEU A 142 11.28 8.84 -5.88
CA LEU A 142 10.73 9.29 -4.61
C LEU A 142 10.75 10.81 -4.51
N PHE A 143 11.91 11.44 -4.68
CA PHE A 143 12.01 12.90 -4.51
C PHE A 143 11.31 13.64 -5.64
N LEU A 144 11.38 13.16 -6.88
CA LEU A 144 10.66 13.77 -7.99
C LEU A 144 9.14 13.69 -7.79
N TYR A 145 8.60 12.53 -7.38
CA TYR A 145 7.18 12.37 -7.06
C TYR A 145 6.73 13.32 -5.95
N LEU A 146 7.50 13.40 -4.86
CA LEU A 146 7.22 14.33 -3.77
C LEU A 146 7.22 15.79 -4.25
N TRP A 147 8.15 16.13 -5.16
CA TRP A 147 8.32 17.48 -5.68
C TRP A 147 7.19 17.90 -6.65
N ASP A 148 6.86 17.05 -7.63
CA ASP A 148 5.95 17.38 -8.73
C ASP A 148 4.48 17.04 -8.44
N ASP A 149 4.21 15.94 -7.73
CA ASP A 149 2.85 15.41 -7.57
C ASP A 149 2.25 15.65 -6.17
N VAL A 150 3.07 15.54 -5.12
CA VAL A 150 2.62 15.59 -3.73
C VAL A 150 2.68 17.02 -3.17
N LEU A 151 3.85 17.66 -3.28
CA LEU A 151 4.14 18.98 -2.69
C LEU A 151 4.28 20.08 -3.75
N ARG A 152 3.64 19.92 -4.92
CA ARG A 152 3.75 20.81 -6.10
C ARG A 152 3.67 22.31 -5.83
N PHE A 153 2.95 22.72 -4.78
CA PHE A 153 2.73 24.13 -4.43
C PHE A 153 3.29 24.51 -3.06
N ARG A 154 4.09 23.63 -2.45
CA ARG A 154 4.58 23.74 -1.08
C ARG A 154 5.85 22.93 -0.85
N GLN A 155 6.76 22.90 -1.83
CA GLN A 155 7.99 22.12 -1.76
C GLN A 155 8.86 22.53 -0.58
N GLU A 156 8.80 23.79 -0.16
CA GLU A 156 9.54 24.36 0.96
C GLU A 156 9.17 23.76 2.33
N THR A 157 8.05 23.03 2.44
CA THR A 157 7.70 22.36 3.70
C THR A 157 8.62 21.17 3.98
N LEU A 158 9.18 20.57 2.93
CA LEU A 158 10.00 19.36 3.02
C LEU A 158 11.41 19.53 2.45
N PHE A 159 11.61 20.28 1.36
CA PHE A 159 12.89 20.43 0.67
C PHE A 159 13.60 21.73 1.04
N LEU A 160 14.93 21.66 1.21
CA LEU A 160 15.77 22.85 1.45
C LEU A 160 15.94 23.71 0.19
N ALA A 161 16.02 23.07 -0.96
CA ALA A 161 16.23 23.73 -2.23
C ALA A 161 14.93 24.29 -2.82
N LYS A 162 15.05 25.40 -3.56
CA LYS A 162 13.94 26.06 -4.26
C LYS A 162 13.70 25.53 -5.68
N SER A 163 14.49 24.56 -6.12
CA SER A 163 14.33 23.88 -7.41
C SER A 163 14.75 22.43 -7.30
N PHE A 164 14.17 21.57 -8.15
CA PHE A 164 14.53 20.15 -8.18
C PHE A 164 15.99 19.92 -8.57
N SER A 165 16.57 20.76 -9.43
CA SER A 165 18.02 20.72 -9.72
C SER A 165 18.85 20.99 -8.46
N GLY A 166 18.38 21.84 -7.56
CA GLY A 166 19.00 22.05 -6.25
C GLY A 166 18.89 20.81 -5.35
N VAL A 167 17.71 20.17 -5.32
CA VAL A 167 17.49 18.89 -4.60
C VAL A 167 18.47 17.82 -5.11
N SER A 168 18.58 17.66 -6.42
CA SER A 168 19.52 16.70 -7.05
C SER A 168 20.98 16.99 -6.66
N ARG A 169 21.41 18.26 -6.69
CA ARG A 169 22.76 18.66 -6.27
C ARG A 169 23.02 18.37 -4.79
N ASP A 170 22.03 18.63 -3.95
CA ASP A 170 22.15 18.47 -2.50
C ASP A 170 22.01 16.99 -2.07
N TRP A 171 21.46 16.11 -2.93
CA TRP A 171 21.31 14.68 -2.68
C TRP A 171 22.64 13.92 -2.64
N LYS A 172 23.59 14.27 -3.52
CA LYS A 172 24.95 13.70 -3.56
C LYS A 172 24.96 12.16 -3.49
N ASP A 173 24.16 11.51 -4.33
CA ASP A 173 24.06 10.05 -4.43
C ASP A 173 23.75 9.36 -3.09
N GLY A 174 22.88 9.95 -2.27
CA GLY A 174 22.50 9.41 -0.95
C GLY A 174 23.35 9.94 0.21
N LYS A 175 24.47 10.60 -0.08
CA LYS A 175 25.38 11.14 0.96
C LYS A 175 24.97 12.50 1.48
N GLY A 176 24.02 13.16 0.83
CA GLY A 176 23.48 14.45 1.23
C GLY A 176 22.09 14.36 1.86
N SER A 177 21.67 15.46 2.47
CA SER A 177 20.38 15.59 3.16
C SER A 177 19.58 16.75 2.57
N PRO A 178 18.89 16.55 1.43
CA PRO A 178 18.18 17.63 0.74
C PRO A 178 16.88 18.07 1.43
N LEU A 179 16.49 17.41 2.53
CA LEU A 179 15.25 17.67 3.25
C LEU A 179 15.49 18.56 4.48
N THR A 180 14.42 19.18 4.99
CA THR A 180 14.49 20.16 6.08
C THR A 180 15.12 19.61 7.36
N GLY A 181 15.67 20.51 8.17
CA GLY A 181 16.21 20.15 9.49
C GLY A 181 15.17 19.54 10.43
N LEU A 182 13.89 19.92 10.29
CA LEU A 182 12.77 19.31 11.02
C LEU A 182 12.56 17.84 10.65
N PHE A 183 12.65 17.50 9.36
CA PHE A 183 12.59 16.12 8.91
C PHE A 183 13.78 15.32 9.46
N ASN A 184 15.00 15.87 9.34
CA ASN A 184 16.21 15.19 9.79
C ASN A 184 16.21 14.94 11.31
N SER A 185 15.72 15.88 12.11
CA SER A 185 15.60 15.69 13.56
C SER A 185 14.55 14.63 13.92
N ALA A 186 13.41 14.62 13.24
CA ALA A 186 12.39 13.60 13.42
C ALA A 186 12.90 12.19 13.04
N LEU A 187 13.67 12.10 11.94
CA LEU A 187 14.27 10.85 11.49
C LEU A 187 15.30 10.30 12.49
N SER A 188 16.19 11.15 13.01
CA SER A 188 17.15 10.75 14.05
C SER A 188 16.46 10.32 15.33
N LYS A 189 15.38 10.99 15.74
CA LYS A 189 14.60 10.62 16.94
C LYS A 189 13.95 9.24 16.79
N ALA A 190 13.39 8.95 15.62
CA ALA A 190 12.75 7.67 15.33
C ALA A 190 13.72 6.48 15.40
N ILE A 191 15.02 6.69 15.12
CA ILE A 191 16.04 5.66 15.31
C ILE A 191 16.27 5.38 16.80
N GLN A 192 16.41 6.45 17.59
CA GLN A 192 16.79 6.32 18.99
C GLN A 192 15.68 5.66 19.84
N GLU A 193 14.42 5.95 19.52
CA GLU A 193 13.27 5.30 20.15
C GLU A 193 13.17 3.79 19.84
N GLN A 194 13.70 3.32 18.70
CA GLN A 194 13.75 1.90 18.38
C GLN A 194 14.92 1.18 19.04
N SER A 195 16.10 1.81 19.11
CA SER A 195 17.24 1.23 19.83
C SER A 195 16.93 1.03 21.31
N ASP A 196 16.17 1.94 21.90
CA ASP A 196 15.76 1.85 23.32
C ASP A 196 14.63 0.81 23.55
N ALA A 197 13.91 0.41 22.50
CA ALA A 197 12.82 -0.57 22.58
C ALA A 197 13.27 -2.03 22.39
N GLU A 198 14.42 -2.27 21.74
CA GLU A 198 14.99 -3.60 21.54
C GLU A 198 15.82 -4.11 22.75
N ASP A 199 16.11 -3.26 23.75
CA ASP A 199 16.81 -3.63 24.99
C ASP A 199 15.91 -3.61 26.25
N PRO A 200 15.02 -4.60 26.47
CA PRO A 200 14.48 -4.87 27.81
C PRO A 200 15.13 -6.11 28.44
N ILE A 201 16.16 -5.86 29.27
CA ILE A 201 16.52 -6.59 30.51
C ILE A 201 16.73 -8.13 30.39
N LEU A 202 17.99 -8.54 30.20
CA LEU A 202 18.52 -9.78 30.82
C LEU A 202 19.18 -9.39 32.15
N ALA A 203 18.38 -9.22 33.21
CA ALA A 203 18.92 -9.29 34.56
C ALA A 203 19.11 -10.78 34.91
N PRO A 204 20.28 -11.21 35.41
CA PRO A 204 20.44 -12.58 35.88
C PRO A 204 19.56 -12.80 37.11
N GLU A 205 18.77 -13.87 37.11
CA GLU A 205 18.10 -14.35 38.32
C GLU A 205 19.18 -14.77 39.33
N GLU A 206 19.46 -13.91 40.30
CA GLU A 206 20.05 -14.31 41.58
C GLU A 206 18.91 -14.68 42.54
N THR A 207 18.64 -15.97 42.73
CA THR A 207 18.72 -16.72 44.01
C THR A 207 18.05 -18.08 43.92
#